data_AF-A0A6H9UQ78-F1
#
_entry.id   AF-A0A6H9UQ78-F1
#
_cell.length_a   1.000
_cell.length_b   1.000
_cell.length_c   1.000
_cell.angle_alpha   90.00
_cell.angle_beta   90.00
_cell.angle_gamma   90.00
#
_symmetry.space_group_name_H-M   'P 1'
#
loop_
_entity.id
_entity.type
_entity.pdbx_description
1 polymer ?
#
loop_
_entity_poly.entity_id
_entity_poly.type
_entity_poly.pdbx_seq_one_letter_code
_entity_poly.pdbx_strand_id
1 'polypeptide(L)'
;MGCTHRTLAAHNPVEMLAQWLESLRRRSGLSWSQMARTAHIGGLMVSQSTLFRAAQGERLPKWKTVQAFVRVCGGDAREARRLWSNADRHEAARGGQVPRSVVLSPQFITEPWQLVQAMNHMRRESGNPTLRELEERAVVRGVSFLPKSTVGAVLRGRLPAKALLLNFVRYCGNVPDEQLQHWADAWERVRSSLSGRDRRVSAGRG
;
A
#
# COMPACT_ATOMS: atom_id res chain seq x y z
N MET A 1 -7.89 3.38 44.51
CA MET A 1 -9.08 3.82 43.75
C MET A 1 -8.59 4.33 42.40
N GLY A 2 -8.89 3.79 41.23
CA GLY A 2 -9.67 2.63 40.86
C GLY A 2 -9.00 1.95 39.66
N CYS A 3 -8.96 0.63 39.69
CA CYS A 3 -8.60 -0.19 38.54
C CYS A 3 -9.78 -0.15 37.57
N THR A 4 -9.74 0.72 36.57
CA THR A 4 -10.68 0.61 35.45
C THR A 4 -10.23 -0.56 34.60
N HIS A 5 -10.97 -1.66 34.71
CA HIS A 5 -11.04 -2.74 33.75
C HIS A 5 -10.86 -2.19 32.34
N ARG A 6 -9.65 -2.36 31.76
CA ARG A 6 -9.47 -2.28 30.32
C ARG A 6 -10.05 -3.56 29.77
N THR A 7 -11.36 -3.54 29.63
CA THR A 7 -12.16 -4.54 28.91
C THR A 7 -11.38 -4.98 27.69
N LEU A 8 -11.28 -6.29 27.50
CA LEU A 8 -10.65 -6.97 26.36
C LEU A 8 -11.39 -6.59 25.06
N ALA A 9 -11.37 -5.32 24.69
CA ALA A 9 -11.64 -4.88 23.35
C ALA A 9 -10.55 -5.53 22.48
N ALA A 10 -10.96 -6.20 21.41
CA ALA A 10 -10.04 -6.69 20.41
C ALA A 10 -9.05 -5.57 20.07
N HIS A 11 -7.80 -5.70 20.53
CA HIS A 11 -6.84 -4.61 20.46
C HIS A 11 -6.69 -4.18 19.01
N ASN A 12 -6.94 -2.90 18.73
CA ASN A 12 -6.74 -2.33 17.40
C ASN A 12 -5.31 -2.66 16.95
N PRO A 13 -5.08 -3.22 15.74
CA PRO A 13 -3.75 -3.53 15.22
C PRO A 13 -2.74 -2.39 15.30
N VAL A 14 -3.19 -1.12 15.23
CA VAL A 14 -2.35 0.08 15.45
C VAL A 14 -1.87 0.17 16.90
N GLU A 15 -2.77 -0.06 17.87
CA GLU A 15 -2.42 -0.08 19.28
C GLU A 15 -1.49 -1.26 19.61
N MET A 16 -1.72 -2.43 19.00
CA MET A 16 -0.85 -3.59 19.16
C MET A 16 0.58 -3.30 18.68
N LEU A 17 0.72 -2.65 17.52
CA LEU A 17 2.02 -2.21 17.03
C LEU A 17 2.67 -1.23 18.00
N ALA A 18 1.94 -0.22 18.47
CA ALA A 18 2.48 0.79 19.39
C ALA A 18 2.96 0.19 20.72
N GLN A 19 2.17 -0.72 21.31
CA GLN A 19 2.55 -1.46 22.52
C GLN A 19 3.81 -2.31 22.29
N TRP A 20 3.91 -2.95 21.12
CA TRP A 20 5.08 -3.74 20.77
C TRP A 20 6.33 -2.86 20.63
N LEU A 21 6.23 -1.70 19.97
CA LEU A 21 7.33 -0.73 19.84
C LEU A 21 7.78 -0.19 21.21
N GLU A 22 6.83 0.13 22.09
CA GLU A 22 7.14 0.57 23.45
C GLU A 22 7.81 -0.56 24.27
N SER A 23 7.38 -1.81 24.09
CA SER A 23 8.02 -2.95 24.73
C SER A 23 9.47 -3.13 24.29
N LEU A 24 9.77 -2.91 23.00
CA LEU A 24 11.13 -2.96 22.47
C LEU A 24 12.02 -1.89 23.10
N ARG A 25 11.53 -0.66 23.15
CA ARG A 25 12.29 0.45 23.76
C ARG A 25 12.53 0.23 25.24
N ARG A 26 11.53 -0.26 25.98
CA ARG A 26 11.69 -0.59 27.41
C ARG A 26 12.74 -1.66 27.63
N ARG A 27 12.74 -2.73 26.83
CA ARG A 27 13.78 -3.77 26.90
C ARG A 27 15.17 -3.27 26.53
N SER A 28 15.27 -2.32 25.61
CA SER A 28 16.56 -1.74 25.23
C SER A 28 17.08 -0.70 26.24
N GLY A 29 16.25 -0.24 27.19
CA GLY A 29 16.62 0.77 28.19
C GLY A 29 16.90 2.17 27.62
N LEU A 30 16.60 2.42 26.35
CA LEU A 30 16.93 3.68 25.70
C LEU A 30 15.89 4.77 25.97
N SER A 31 16.37 5.97 26.27
CA SER A 31 15.52 7.17 26.25
C SER A 31 15.16 7.55 24.82
N TRP A 32 14.07 8.31 24.65
CA TRP A 32 13.64 8.77 23.33
C TRP A 32 14.70 9.62 22.62
N SER A 33 15.48 10.42 23.37
CA SER A 33 16.53 11.28 22.81
C SER A 33 17.76 10.47 22.40
N GLN A 34 18.16 9.48 23.20
CA GLN A 34 19.22 8.54 22.86
C GLN A 34 18.84 7.75 21.60
N MET A 35 17.60 7.27 21.54
CA MET A 35 17.09 6.51 20.41
C MET A 35 17.10 7.31 19.10
N ALA A 36 16.64 8.57 19.13
CA ALA A 36 16.69 9.46 17.97
C ALA A 36 18.14 9.73 17.51
N ARG A 37 19.05 9.96 18.46
CA ARG A 37 20.48 10.16 18.18
C ARG A 37 21.09 8.92 17.52
N THR A 38 20.86 7.73 18.07
CA THR A 38 21.38 6.48 17.52
C THR A 38 20.79 6.18 16.14
N ALA A 39 19.50 6.46 15.92
CA ALA A 39 18.88 6.35 14.61
C ALA A 39 19.53 7.29 13.58
N HIS A 40 19.81 8.54 13.97
CA HIS A 40 20.49 9.52 13.10
C HIS A 40 21.89 9.06 12.70
N ILE A 41 22.68 8.53 13.65
CA ILE A 41 24.01 7.95 13.38
C ILE A 41 23.89 6.80 12.36
N GLY A 42 22.85 5.98 12.47
CA GLY A 42 22.53 4.90 11.51
C GLY A 42 21.86 5.34 10.20
N GLY A 43 21.87 6.65 9.87
CA GLY A 43 21.30 7.19 8.63
C GLY A 43 19.76 7.31 8.60
N LEU A 44 19.08 7.05 9.72
CA LEU A 44 17.63 7.17 9.84
C LEU A 44 17.25 8.47 10.55
N MET A 45 16.93 9.50 9.77
CA MET A 45 16.42 10.78 10.30
C MET A 45 14.99 10.60 10.85
N VAL A 46 14.85 10.56 12.18
CA VAL A 46 13.59 10.49 12.95
C VAL A 46 13.76 11.19 14.29
N SER A 47 12.86 12.14 14.60
CA SER A 47 12.93 12.93 15.84
C SER A 47 12.38 12.18 17.06
N GLN A 48 12.82 12.62 18.25
CA GLN A 48 12.30 12.15 19.54
C GLN A 48 10.76 12.19 19.59
N SER A 49 10.16 13.31 19.21
CA SER A 49 8.70 13.50 19.24
C SER A 49 7.98 12.57 18.27
N THR A 50 8.62 12.19 17.15
CA THR A 50 8.06 11.21 16.19
C THR A 50 8.05 9.81 16.79
N LEU A 51 9.13 9.42 17.48
CA LEU A 51 9.23 8.13 18.15
C LEU A 51 8.22 8.02 19.31
N PHE A 52 8.10 9.08 20.11
CA PHE A 52 7.12 9.13 21.21
C PHE A 52 5.69 8.94 20.71
N ARG A 53 5.27 9.72 19.68
CA ARG A 53 3.93 9.60 19.09
C ARG A 53 3.67 8.22 18.49
N ALA A 54 4.68 7.62 17.85
CA ALA A 54 4.54 6.27 17.29
C ALA A 54 4.24 5.22 18.38
N ALA A 55 4.76 5.41 19.59
CA ALA A 55 4.50 4.53 20.72
C ALA A 55 3.18 4.81 21.46
N GLN A 56 2.51 5.95 21.21
CA GLN A 56 1.19 6.23 21.77
C GLN A 56 0.05 5.49 21.04
N GLY A 57 0.26 5.10 19.78
CA GLY A 57 -0.74 4.34 19.01
C GLY A 57 -1.93 5.15 18.50
N GLU A 58 -1.87 6.49 18.56
CA GLU A 58 -2.93 7.37 18.06
C GLU A 58 -3.12 7.28 16.54
N ARG A 59 -2.03 7.02 15.80
CA ARG A 59 -1.99 6.88 14.34
C ARG A 59 -0.92 5.87 13.93
N LEU A 60 -1.11 5.22 12.78
CA LEU A 60 -0.11 4.32 12.23
C LEU A 60 1.19 5.07 11.86
N PRO A 61 2.34 4.73 12.47
CA PRO A 61 3.62 5.31 12.08
C PRO A 61 4.06 4.86 10.68
N LYS A 62 4.85 5.70 9.99
CA LYS A 62 5.51 5.31 8.74
C LYS A 62 6.49 4.16 8.99
N TRP A 63 6.70 3.31 7.98
CA TRP A 63 7.65 2.18 8.08
C TRP A 63 9.06 2.60 8.51
N LYS A 64 9.56 3.76 8.03
CA LYS A 64 10.86 4.30 8.43
C LYS A 64 10.99 4.46 9.95
N THR A 65 9.92 4.89 10.61
CA THR A 65 9.88 5.06 12.08
C THR A 65 9.93 3.70 12.76
N VAL A 66 9.13 2.73 12.31
CA VAL A 66 9.16 1.35 12.84
C VAL A 66 10.54 0.70 12.64
N GLN A 67 11.15 0.89 11.47
CA GLN A 67 12.49 0.40 11.19
C GLN A 67 13.55 1.00 12.14
N ALA A 68 13.40 2.26 12.54
CA ALA A 68 14.28 2.87 13.53
C ALA A 68 14.16 2.19 14.90
N PHE A 69 12.94 1.84 15.34
CA PHE A 69 12.76 1.03 16.56
C PHE A 69 13.47 -0.31 16.48
N VAL A 70 13.25 -1.04 15.39
CA VAL A 70 13.83 -2.37 15.21
C VAL A 70 15.37 -2.30 15.19
N ARG A 71 15.93 -1.37 14.40
CA ARG A 71 17.39 -1.24 14.27
C ARG A 71 18.07 -0.75 15.55
N VAL A 72 17.48 0.20 16.25
CA VAL A 72 18.11 0.82 17.43
C VAL A 72 17.88 0.00 18.69
N CYS A 73 16.71 -0.63 18.84
CA CYS A 73 16.38 -1.43 20.04
C CYS A 73 16.64 -2.93 19.86
N GLY A 74 17.13 -3.39 18.70
CA GLY A 74 17.44 -4.80 18.44
C GLY A 74 16.21 -5.69 18.30
N GLY A 75 15.16 -5.21 17.65
CA GLY A 75 13.93 -5.98 17.42
C GLY A 75 14.00 -6.92 16.21
N ASP A 76 13.03 -7.84 16.10
CA ASP A 76 12.86 -8.65 14.90
C ASP A 76 12.16 -7.84 13.79
N ALA A 77 12.86 -7.68 12.66
CA ALA A 77 12.35 -6.96 11.50
C ALA A 77 11.16 -7.67 10.82
N ARG A 78 11.09 -9.01 10.87
CA ARG A 78 9.98 -9.79 10.28
C ARG A 78 8.70 -9.58 11.09
N GLU A 79 8.80 -9.69 12.41
CA GLU A 79 7.66 -9.43 13.30
C GLU A 79 7.20 -7.96 13.23
N ALA A 80 8.14 -7.01 13.20
CA ALA A 80 7.82 -5.60 12.97
C ALA A 80 7.04 -5.38 11.68
N ARG A 81 7.46 -6.06 10.59
CA ARG A 81 6.81 -5.95 9.28
C ARG A 81 5.43 -6.56 9.30
N ARG A 82 5.24 -7.71 9.97
CA ARG A 82 3.95 -8.36 10.15
C ARG A 82 2.96 -7.46 10.91
N LEU A 83 3.37 -6.93 12.06
CA LEU A 83 2.54 -6.06 12.89
C LEU A 83 2.20 -4.75 12.16
N TRP A 84 3.18 -4.12 11.53
CA TRP A 84 2.97 -2.91 10.75
C TRP A 84 2.02 -3.14 9.56
N SER A 85 2.17 -4.27 8.85
CA SER A 85 1.27 -4.61 7.73
C SER A 85 -0.16 -4.89 8.21
N ASN A 86 -0.32 -5.47 9.39
CA ASN A 86 -1.65 -5.66 9.99
C ASN A 86 -2.31 -4.32 10.33
N ALA A 87 -1.56 -3.41 10.95
CA ALA A 87 -2.01 -2.05 11.25
C ALA A 87 -2.33 -1.24 9.98
N ASP A 88 -1.53 -1.35 8.92
CA ASP A 88 -1.76 -0.71 7.62
C ASP A 88 -3.07 -1.18 6.97
N ARG A 89 -3.32 -2.50 6.99
CA ARG A 89 -4.61 -3.05 6.51
C ARG A 89 -5.80 -2.56 7.32
N HIS A 90 -5.64 -2.49 8.64
CA HIS A 90 -6.71 -2.03 9.53
C HIS A 90 -7.05 -0.55 9.30
N GLU A 91 -6.04 0.32 9.17
CA GLU A 91 -6.25 1.74 8.84
C GLU A 91 -6.83 1.93 7.45
N ALA A 92 -6.40 1.13 6.46
CA ALA A 92 -7.00 1.14 5.12
C ALA A 92 -8.50 0.78 5.19
N ALA A 93 -8.86 -0.26 5.95
CA ALA A 93 -10.25 -0.67 6.14
C ALA A 93 -11.10 0.43 6.83
N ARG A 94 -10.54 1.14 7.83
CA ARG A 94 -11.23 2.27 8.50
C ARG A 94 -11.38 3.50 7.61
N GLY A 95 -10.44 3.73 6.69
CA GLY A 95 -10.48 4.85 5.74
C GLY A 95 -11.34 4.63 4.51
N GLY A 96 -12.16 3.56 4.45
CA GLY A 96 -12.91 3.19 3.24
C GLY A 96 -12.02 2.76 2.08
N GLN A 97 -10.72 2.55 2.30
CA GLN A 97 -9.80 2.00 1.33
C GLN A 97 -9.90 0.47 1.37
N VAL A 98 -10.77 -0.04 0.50
CA VAL A 98 -11.07 -1.46 0.20
C VAL A 98 -9.90 -2.41 0.51
N PRO A 99 -10.15 -3.55 1.22
CA PRO A 99 -9.09 -4.48 1.62
C PRO A 99 -8.25 -4.97 0.42
N ARG A 100 -6.95 -4.71 0.49
CA ARG A 100 -5.92 -5.37 -0.34
C ARG A 100 -5.67 -6.78 0.20
N SER A 101 -6.25 -7.81 -0.43
CA SER A 101 -5.57 -9.08 -0.77
C SER A 101 -6.49 -10.16 -1.35
N VAL A 102 -7.34 -9.81 -2.32
CA VAL A 102 -7.70 -10.79 -3.35
C VAL A 102 -7.31 -10.16 -4.68
N VAL A 103 -6.13 -10.51 -5.17
CA VAL A 103 -5.74 -10.14 -6.53
C VAL A 103 -6.52 -11.09 -7.41
N LEU A 104 -7.58 -10.57 -8.01
CA LEU A 104 -8.39 -11.34 -8.94
C LEU A 104 -7.55 -11.62 -10.19
N SER A 105 -7.50 -12.88 -10.60
CA SER A 105 -7.03 -13.24 -11.94
C SER A 105 -7.78 -12.39 -12.97
N PRO A 106 -7.16 -12.01 -14.11
CA PRO A 106 -7.77 -11.07 -15.06
C PRO A 106 -9.18 -11.49 -15.50
N GLN A 107 -9.45 -12.80 -15.58
CA GLN A 107 -10.76 -13.37 -15.88
C GLN A 107 -11.89 -12.96 -14.92
N PHE A 108 -11.59 -12.64 -13.66
CA PHE A 108 -12.57 -12.29 -12.62
C PHE A 108 -12.69 -10.79 -12.37
N ILE A 109 -11.91 -9.97 -13.08
CA ILE A 109 -11.97 -8.52 -12.95
C ILE A 109 -13.20 -7.99 -13.69
N THR A 110 -14.08 -7.29 -12.97
CA THR A 110 -15.34 -6.70 -13.45
C THR A 110 -15.50 -5.23 -13.06
N GLU A 111 -14.71 -4.74 -12.12
CA GLU A 111 -14.79 -3.37 -11.58
C GLU A 111 -13.52 -2.53 -11.84
N PRO A 112 -13.65 -1.20 -12.04
CA PRO A 112 -12.50 -0.30 -12.27
C PRO A 112 -11.43 -0.35 -11.17
N TRP A 113 -11.86 -0.40 -9.91
CA TRP A 113 -10.95 -0.42 -8.78
C TRP A 113 -10.14 -1.73 -8.71
N GLN A 114 -10.69 -2.84 -9.23
CA GLN A 114 -10.00 -4.13 -9.31
C GLN A 114 -8.84 -4.08 -10.31
N LEU A 115 -8.98 -3.37 -11.44
CA LEU A 115 -7.85 -3.14 -12.37
C LEU A 115 -6.73 -2.36 -11.69
N VAL A 116 -7.06 -1.26 -11.02
CA VAL A 116 -6.06 -0.42 -10.34
C VAL A 116 -5.39 -1.18 -9.17
N GLN A 117 -6.15 -2.02 -8.46
CA GLN A 117 -5.61 -2.95 -7.45
C GLN A 117 -4.63 -3.94 -8.06
N ALA A 118 -5.01 -4.60 -9.16
CA ALA A 118 -4.17 -5.58 -9.82
C ALA A 118 -2.88 -4.97 -10.39
N MET A 119 -2.94 -3.76 -10.96
CA MET A 119 -1.75 -2.99 -11.37
C MET A 119 -0.84 -2.65 -10.18
N ASN A 120 -1.41 -2.21 -9.05
CA ASN A 120 -0.65 -1.91 -7.84
C ASN A 120 0.00 -3.15 -7.22
N HIS A 121 -0.67 -4.31 -7.29
CA HIS A 121 -0.10 -5.57 -6.83
C HIS A 121 1.03 -6.02 -7.75
N MET A 122 0.82 -6.04 -9.07
CA MET A 122 1.83 -6.37 -10.07
C MET A 122 3.08 -5.51 -9.92
N ARG A 123 2.92 -4.19 -9.71
CA ARG A 123 4.05 -3.30 -9.42
C ARG A 123 4.87 -3.76 -8.21
N ARG A 124 4.22 -4.21 -7.14
CA ARG A 124 4.91 -4.66 -5.92
C ARG A 124 5.65 -5.98 -6.14
N GLU A 125 5.05 -6.93 -6.83
CA GLU A 125 5.68 -8.21 -7.19
C GLU A 125 6.90 -8.00 -8.10
N SER A 126 6.85 -7.02 -9.01
CA SER A 126 7.97 -6.66 -9.90
C SER A 126 9.07 -5.81 -9.23
N GLY A 127 9.20 -5.87 -7.90
CA GLY A 127 10.22 -5.15 -7.14
C GLY A 127 9.86 -3.71 -6.77
N ASN A 128 8.60 -3.31 -6.94
CA ASN A 128 8.08 -1.97 -6.64
C ASN A 128 8.84 -0.80 -7.33
N PRO A 129 9.05 -0.87 -8.66
CA PRO A 129 9.77 0.16 -9.40
C PRO A 129 9.08 1.52 -9.27
N THR A 130 9.85 2.58 -9.19
CA THR A 130 9.38 3.97 -9.22
C THR A 130 8.68 4.30 -10.54
N LEU A 131 7.86 5.35 -10.56
CA LEU A 131 7.17 5.78 -11.79
C LEU A 131 8.15 6.17 -12.90
N ARG A 132 9.34 6.65 -12.53
CA ARG A 132 10.42 6.99 -13.46
C ARG A 132 11.02 5.73 -14.09
N GLU A 133 11.32 4.71 -13.29
CA GLU A 133 11.83 3.43 -13.81
C GLU A 133 10.81 2.73 -14.71
N LEU A 134 9.50 2.83 -14.40
CA LEU A 134 8.44 2.31 -15.26
C LEU A 134 8.37 3.01 -16.62
N GLU A 135 8.53 4.34 -16.61
CA GLU A 135 8.59 5.15 -17.82
C GLU A 135 9.80 4.76 -18.66
N GLU A 136 10.99 4.68 -18.05
CA GLU A 136 12.25 4.29 -18.71
C GLU A 136 12.18 2.88 -19.32
N ARG A 137 11.57 1.90 -18.62
CA ARG A 137 11.38 0.52 -19.12
C ARG A 137 10.45 0.41 -20.34
N ALA A 138 9.59 1.40 -20.54
CA ALA A 138 8.58 1.41 -21.59
C ALA A 138 8.85 2.47 -22.66
N VAL A 139 10.11 2.93 -22.78
CA VAL A 139 10.55 3.74 -23.91
C VAL A 139 10.97 2.83 -25.06
N VAL A 140 10.26 2.92 -26.19
CA VAL A 140 10.64 2.24 -27.43
C VAL A 140 10.75 3.29 -28.52
N ARG A 141 11.90 3.35 -29.20
CA ARG A 141 12.21 4.35 -30.25
C ARG A 141 11.95 5.80 -29.80
N GLY A 142 12.25 6.12 -28.54
CA GLY A 142 12.10 7.47 -27.98
C GLY A 142 10.67 7.83 -27.53
N VAL A 143 9.69 6.94 -27.71
CA VAL A 143 8.30 7.15 -27.26
C VAL A 143 8.05 6.35 -25.99
N SER A 144 7.56 7.03 -24.94
CA SER A 144 7.15 6.38 -23.69
C SER A 144 5.72 5.86 -23.79
N PHE A 145 5.56 4.55 -23.60
CA PHE A 145 4.27 3.88 -23.51
C PHE A 145 3.68 3.88 -22.10
N LEU A 146 4.47 4.31 -21.10
CA LEU A 146 4.06 4.48 -19.70
C LEU A 146 4.49 5.84 -19.14
N PRO A 147 3.88 6.95 -19.61
CA PRO A 147 4.20 8.28 -19.08
C PRO A 147 3.96 8.34 -17.56
N LYS A 148 4.95 8.81 -16.79
CA LYS A 148 4.92 8.80 -15.32
C LYS A 148 3.70 9.53 -14.73
N SER A 149 3.27 10.61 -15.38
CA SER A 149 2.11 11.42 -14.97
C SER A 149 0.81 10.65 -15.10
N THR A 150 0.63 9.95 -16.23
CA THR A 150 -0.56 9.14 -16.51
C THR A 150 -0.61 7.90 -15.63
N VAL A 151 0.50 7.18 -15.49
CA VAL A 151 0.59 6.02 -14.59
C VAL A 151 0.32 6.43 -13.14
N GLY A 152 0.89 7.56 -12.70
CA GLY A 152 0.62 8.11 -11.37
C GLY A 152 -0.85 8.43 -11.12
N ALA A 153 -1.57 8.97 -12.11
CA ALA A 153 -3.00 9.23 -12.00
C ALA A 153 -3.83 7.93 -11.92
N VAL A 154 -3.49 6.93 -12.74
CA VAL A 154 -4.14 5.63 -12.76
C VAL A 154 -3.95 4.89 -11.43
N LEU A 155 -2.72 4.81 -10.93
CA LEU A 155 -2.43 4.11 -9.68
C LEU A 155 -3.07 4.77 -8.44
N ARG A 156 -3.48 6.04 -8.56
CA ARG A 156 -4.28 6.76 -7.55
C ARG A 156 -5.79 6.50 -7.64
N GLY A 157 -6.28 5.80 -8.67
CA GLY A 157 -7.68 5.40 -8.77
C GLY A 157 -8.39 5.81 -10.07
N ARG A 158 -7.71 6.48 -11.01
CA ARG A 158 -8.29 6.75 -12.33
C ARG A 158 -8.32 5.47 -13.18
N LEU A 159 -9.40 5.25 -13.93
CA LEU A 159 -9.47 4.12 -14.88
C LEU A 159 -8.36 4.24 -15.93
N PRO A 160 -7.53 3.20 -16.15
CA PRO A 160 -6.54 3.21 -17.21
C PRO A 160 -7.18 3.18 -18.59
N ALA A 161 -6.56 3.84 -19.56
CA ALA A 161 -6.83 3.55 -20.96
C ALA A 161 -6.38 2.12 -21.29
N LYS A 162 -7.09 1.42 -22.20
CA LYS A 162 -6.79 0.02 -22.57
C LYS A 162 -5.33 -0.18 -22.95
N ALA A 163 -4.80 0.68 -23.83
CA ALA A 163 -3.41 0.62 -24.27
C ALA A 163 -2.41 0.78 -23.11
N LEU A 164 -2.68 1.69 -22.17
CA LEU A 164 -1.82 1.90 -21.01
C LEU A 164 -1.83 0.69 -20.07
N LEU A 165 -2.99 0.06 -19.85
CA LEU A 165 -3.08 -1.17 -19.07
C LEU A 165 -2.24 -2.28 -19.71
N LEU A 166 -2.39 -2.52 -21.01
CA LEU A 166 -1.65 -3.59 -21.70
C LEU A 166 -0.14 -3.33 -21.70
N ASN A 167 0.28 -2.09 -21.94
CA ASN A 167 1.70 -1.72 -21.84
C ASN A 167 2.22 -1.87 -20.42
N PHE A 168 1.42 -1.56 -19.40
CA PHE A 168 1.82 -1.74 -18.01
C PHE A 168 2.01 -3.22 -17.69
N VAL A 169 1.08 -4.06 -18.10
CA VAL A 169 1.15 -5.52 -17.91
C VAL A 169 2.38 -6.10 -18.63
N ARG A 170 2.66 -5.62 -19.85
CA ARG A 170 3.83 -6.04 -20.64
C ARG A 170 5.16 -5.64 -20.01
N TYR A 171 5.36 -4.33 -19.76
CA TYR A 171 6.67 -3.80 -19.33
C TYR A 171 6.91 -3.86 -17.81
N CYS A 172 5.86 -3.81 -16.99
CA CYS A 172 5.99 -3.95 -15.53
C CYS A 172 5.79 -5.40 -15.10
N GLY A 173 4.75 -6.06 -15.60
CA GLY A 173 4.40 -7.42 -15.18
C GLY A 173 5.23 -8.51 -15.85
N ASN A 174 5.93 -8.19 -16.94
CA ASN A 174 6.65 -9.15 -17.79
C ASN A 174 5.77 -10.34 -18.21
N VAL A 175 4.49 -10.06 -18.43
CA VAL A 175 3.48 -11.07 -18.79
C VAL A 175 3.60 -11.37 -20.29
N PRO A 176 3.62 -12.65 -20.71
CA PRO A 176 3.68 -13.03 -22.12
C PRO A 176 2.50 -12.49 -22.93
N ASP A 177 2.72 -12.26 -24.23
CA ASP A 177 1.72 -11.69 -25.14
C ASP A 177 0.42 -12.52 -25.18
N GLU A 178 0.51 -13.85 -25.03
CA GLU A 178 -0.64 -14.77 -24.94
C GLU A 178 -1.58 -14.45 -23.75
N GLN A 179 -1.02 -14.00 -22.63
CA GLN A 179 -1.77 -13.67 -21.43
C GLN A 179 -2.27 -12.22 -21.43
N LEU A 180 -1.77 -11.36 -22.33
CA LEU A 180 -2.25 -9.97 -22.48
C LEU A 180 -3.73 -9.93 -22.89
N GLN A 181 -4.20 -10.94 -23.62
CA GLN A 181 -5.60 -11.01 -24.03
C GLN A 181 -6.56 -11.09 -22.84
N HIS A 182 -6.20 -11.84 -21.79
CA HIS A 182 -7.02 -11.91 -20.58
C HIS A 182 -7.16 -10.55 -19.89
N TRP A 183 -6.14 -9.69 -19.99
CA TRP A 183 -6.17 -8.31 -19.49
C TRP A 183 -6.96 -7.37 -20.40
N ALA A 184 -6.90 -7.58 -21.71
CA ALA A 184 -7.74 -6.85 -22.67
C ALA A 184 -9.22 -7.14 -22.41
N ASP A 185 -9.58 -8.40 -22.20
CA ASP A 185 -10.95 -8.83 -21.90
C ASP A 185 -11.42 -8.32 -20.52
N ALA A 186 -10.53 -8.30 -19.53
CA ALA A 186 -10.80 -7.70 -18.22
C ALA A 186 -11.18 -6.23 -18.34
N TRP A 187 -10.45 -5.48 -19.17
CA TRP A 187 -10.75 -4.08 -19.41
C TRP A 187 -12.10 -3.89 -20.12
N GLU A 188 -12.45 -4.74 -21.08
CA GLU A 188 -13.75 -4.67 -21.75
C GLU A 188 -14.91 -4.98 -20.80
N ARG A 189 -14.76 -5.96 -19.89
CA ARG A 189 -15.76 -6.25 -18.85
C ARG A 189 -15.99 -5.03 -17.95
N VAL A 190 -14.91 -4.38 -17.51
CA VAL A 190 -14.97 -3.17 -16.68
C VAL A 190 -15.63 -2.02 -17.42
N ARG A 191 -15.28 -1.78 -18.69
CA ARG A 191 -15.91 -0.73 -19.50
C ARG A 191 -17.41 -0.98 -19.66
N SER A 192 -17.79 -2.23 -19.90
CA SER A 192 -19.20 -2.63 -20.05
C SER A 192 -20.00 -2.44 -18.75
N SER A 193 -19.38 -2.69 -17.59
CA SER A 193 -20.03 -2.50 -16.28
C SER A 193 -20.23 -1.02 -15.91
N LEU A 194 -19.38 -0.12 -16.41
CA LEU A 194 -19.55 1.33 -16.28
C LEU A 194 -20.70 1.83 -17.17
N SER A 195 -20.71 1.47 -18.45
CA SER A 195 -21.80 1.83 -19.37
C SER A 195 -23.17 1.33 -18.90
N GLY A 196 -23.22 0.14 -18.28
CA GLY A 196 -24.45 -0.41 -17.72
C GLY A 196 -24.95 0.30 -16.47
N ARG A 197 -24.05 0.84 -15.64
CA ARG A 197 -24.40 1.62 -14.43
C ARG A 197 -24.95 3.00 -14.80
N ASP A 198 -24.33 3.69 -15.75
CA ASP A 198 -24.82 5.00 -16.20
C ASP A 198 -26.24 4.93 -16.76
N ARG A 199 -26.57 3.87 -17.52
CA ARG A 199 -27.92 3.65 -18.05
C ARG A 199 -28.98 3.42 -16.96
N ARG A 200 -28.64 2.70 -15.88
CA ARG A 200 -29.56 2.44 -14.76
C ARG A 200 -29.82 3.70 -13.93
N VAL A 201 -28.80 4.55 -13.74
CA VAL A 201 -28.94 5.82 -13.02
C VAL A 201 -29.83 6.81 -13.79
N SER A 202 -29.74 6.82 -15.12
CA SER A 202 -30.59 7.67 -15.97
C SER A 202 -32.04 7.20 -16.06
N ALA A 203 -32.31 5.89 -15.90
CA ALA A 203 -33.67 5.33 -15.94
C ALA A 203 -34.46 5.50 -14.62
N GLY A 204 -33.79 5.76 -13.50
CA GLY A 204 -34.42 5.94 -12.18
C GLY A 204 -34.76 7.38 -11.78
N ARG A 205 -34.66 8.33 -12.72
CA ARG A 205 -35.02 9.76 -12.51
C ARG A 205 -36.24 10.22 -13.32
N GLY A 206 -37.00 9.28 -13.88
CA GLY A 206 -38.26 9.52 -14.59
C GLY A 206 -39.46 9.41 -13.66
#